data_AF-A0AAV0VHV6-F1
#
_entry.id   AF-A0AAV0VHV6-F1
#
_cell.length_a   1.000
_cell.length_b   1.000
_cell.length_c   1.000
_cell.angle_alpha   90.00
_cell.angle_beta   90.00
_cell.angle_gamma   90.00
#
_symmetry.space_group_name_H-M   'P 1'
#
loop_
_entity.id
_entity.type
_entity.pdbx_description
1 polymer ?
#
loop_
_entity_poly.entity_id
_entity_poly.type
_entity_poly.pdbx_seq_one_letter_code
_entity_poly.pdbx_strand_id
1 'polypeptide(L)'
;MRKDFLSKVKSLRLNANMIHNSWSTDSKIYVNERLTKNRRTLFSKTRLACKEKRYKYVWVNNAEILVKKDDGEKTLRIKSDKDINKL
;
A
#
# COMPACT_ATOMS: atom_id res chain seq x y z
N MET A 1 -11.32 3.59 -13.46
CA MET A 1 -11.78 2.19 -13.39
C MET A 1 -11.24 1.42 -12.18
N ARG A 2 -9.92 1.16 -12.02
CA ARG A 2 -9.36 0.45 -10.84
C ARG A 2 -8.99 1.35 -9.66
N LYS A 3 -8.31 2.48 -9.92
CA LYS A 3 -7.94 3.47 -8.91
C LYS A 3 -9.19 3.99 -8.17
N ASP A 4 -10.23 4.31 -8.93
CA ASP A 4 -11.49 4.85 -8.39
C ASP A 4 -12.19 3.82 -7.50
N PHE A 5 -12.16 2.54 -7.88
CA PHE A 5 -12.70 1.45 -7.06
C PHE A 5 -11.99 1.36 -5.70
N LEU A 6 -10.66 1.36 -5.68
CA LEU A 6 -9.90 1.30 -4.42
C LEU A 6 -10.10 2.55 -3.56
N SER A 7 -10.21 3.72 -4.20
CA SER A 7 -10.52 4.96 -3.51
C SER A 7 -11.89 4.89 -2.84
N LYS A 8 -12.90 4.35 -3.56
CA LYS A 8 -14.26 4.17 -3.04
C LYS A 8 -14.31 3.14 -1.91
N VAL A 9 -13.57 2.03 -2.03
CA VAL A 9 -13.50 1.04 -0.93
C VAL A 9 -12.89 1.64 0.34
N LYS A 10 -11.84 2.45 0.22
CA LYS A 10 -11.23 3.13 1.37
C LYS A 10 -12.21 4.06 2.09
N SER A 11 -13.03 4.80 1.34
CA SER A 11 -14.04 5.67 1.94
C SER A 11 -15.19 4.90 2.60
N LEU A 12 -15.55 3.73 2.06
CA LEU A 12 -16.63 2.89 2.60
C LEU A 12 -16.28 2.17 3.92
N ARG A 13 -14.99 2.03 4.26
CA ARG A 13 -14.50 1.33 5.47
C ARG A 13 -15.19 -0.03 5.69
N LEU A 14 -15.11 -0.88 4.67
CA LEU A 14 -15.82 -2.17 4.62
C LEU A 14 -15.60 -3.04 5.86
N ASN A 15 -16.65 -3.75 6.27
CA ASN A 15 -16.62 -4.73 7.34
C ASN A 15 -17.46 -5.98 7.00
N ALA A 16 -17.30 -7.06 7.76
CA ALA A 16 -17.93 -8.35 7.48
C ALA A 16 -19.46 -8.30 7.50
N ASN A 17 -20.05 -7.48 8.37
CA ASN A 17 -21.50 -7.27 8.43
C ASN A 17 -22.11 -6.81 7.10
N MET A 18 -21.35 -6.05 6.29
CA MET A 18 -21.78 -5.58 4.97
C MET A 18 -21.89 -6.70 3.92
N ILE A 19 -21.33 -7.88 4.17
CA ILE A 19 -21.50 -9.08 3.32
C ILE A 19 -22.69 -9.90 3.82
N HIS A 20 -22.75 -10.13 5.13
CA HIS A 20 -23.81 -10.88 5.77
C HIS A 20 -24.14 -10.25 7.13
N ASN A 21 -25.41 -9.88 7.32
CA ASN A 21 -25.87 -9.06 8.46
C ASN A 21 -25.65 -9.70 9.84
N SER A 22 -25.40 -11.01 9.93
CA SER A 22 -25.06 -11.69 11.19
C SER A 22 -23.58 -11.65 11.55
N TRP A 23 -22.72 -11.16 10.66
CA TRP A 23 -21.27 -11.09 10.90
C TRP A 23 -20.87 -9.83 11.68
N SER A 24 -19.69 -9.88 12.29
CA SER A 24 -19.15 -8.81 13.13
C SER A 24 -18.90 -7.50 12.34
N THR A 25 -19.19 -6.37 12.97
CA THR A 25 -18.87 -5.01 12.48
C THR A 25 -17.40 -4.62 12.74
N ASP A 26 -16.72 -5.33 13.63
CA ASP A 26 -15.31 -5.12 13.97
C ASP A 26 -14.37 -5.78 12.96
N SER A 27 -14.82 -6.84 12.30
CA SER A 27 -14.07 -7.54 11.27
C SER A 27 -13.95 -6.68 10.00
N LYS A 28 -12.84 -5.94 9.86
CA LYS A 28 -12.59 -5.07 8.71
C LYS A 28 -12.21 -5.87 7.47
N ILE A 29 -12.72 -5.43 6.33
CA ILE A 29 -12.39 -6.00 5.02
C ILE A 29 -11.40 -5.07 4.32
N TYR A 30 -10.28 -5.64 3.88
CA TYR A 30 -9.26 -4.91 3.15
C TYR A 30 -9.25 -5.33 1.68
N VAL A 31 -9.30 -4.34 0.79
CA VAL A 31 -9.17 -4.55 -0.65
C VAL A 31 -7.86 -3.94 -1.11
N ASN A 32 -6.97 -4.80 -1.59
CA ASN A 32 -5.63 -4.43 -2.03
C ASN A 32 -5.47 -4.67 -3.53
N GLU A 33 -4.53 -3.94 -4.12
CA GLU A 33 -4.11 -4.18 -5.50
C GLU A 33 -3.30 -5.47 -5.60
N ARG A 34 -3.72 -6.38 -6.48
CA ARG A 34 -2.87 -7.50 -6.88
C ARG A 34 -1.63 -6.99 -7.63
N LEU A 35 -0.45 -7.36 -7.12
CA LEU A 35 0.85 -7.11 -7.72
C LEU A 35 1.43 -8.40 -8.35
N THR A 36 2.25 -8.27 -9.38
CA THR A 36 3.03 -9.41 -9.91
C THR A 36 4.03 -9.92 -8.86
N LYS A 37 4.53 -11.15 -9.03
CA LYS A 37 5.53 -11.74 -8.10
C LYS A 37 6.72 -10.79 -7.90
N ASN A 38 7.30 -10.29 -8.99
CA ASN A 38 8.46 -9.39 -8.97
C ASN A 38 8.14 -8.09 -8.22
N ARG A 39 6.97 -7.49 -8.45
CA ARG A 39 6.56 -6.26 -7.74
C ARG A 39 6.30 -6.50 -6.25
N ARG A 40 5.75 -7.65 -5.86
CA ARG A 40 5.59 -8.04 -4.44
C ARG A 40 6.94 -8.18 -3.75
N THR A 41 7.90 -8.85 -4.39
CA THR A 41 9.26 -8.97 -3.87
C THR A 41 9.92 -7.61 -3.72
N LEU A 42 9.82 -6.74 -4.73
CA LEU A 42 10.37 -5.39 -4.66
C LEU A 42 9.72 -4.59 -3.52
N PHE A 43 8.39 -4.65 -3.38
CA PHE A 43 7.67 -3.96 -2.31
C PHE A 43 8.09 -4.44 -0.91
N SER A 44 8.30 -5.74 -0.74
CA SER A 44 8.79 -6.31 0.53
C SER A 44 10.18 -5.78 0.87
N LYS A 45 11.12 -5.79 -0.09
CA LYS A 45 12.46 -5.22 0.09
C LYS A 45 12.42 -3.72 0.39
N THR A 46 11.58 -2.97 -0.31
CA THR A 46 11.40 -1.53 -0.05
C THR A 46 10.93 -1.29 1.38
N ARG A 47 9.91 -2.02 1.87
CA ARG A 47 9.42 -1.86 3.24
C ARG A 47 10.50 -2.14 4.28
N LEU A 48 11.35 -3.15 4.06
CA LEU A 48 12.46 -3.46 4.97
C LEU A 48 13.47 -2.31 5.02
N ALA A 49 13.97 -1.87 3.86
CA ALA A 49 14.92 -0.76 3.77
C ALA A 49 14.34 0.54 4.35
N CYS A 50 13.08 0.84 4.07
CA CYS A 50 12.39 2.01 4.61
C CYS A 50 12.24 1.93 6.14
N LYS A 51 12.05 0.74 6.72
CA LYS A 51 12.00 0.57 8.17
C LYS A 51 13.35 0.90 8.80
N GLU A 52 14.43 0.37 8.25
CA GLU A 52 15.81 0.63 8.71
C GLU A 52 16.15 2.12 8.60
N LYS A 53 15.81 2.72 7.46
CA LYS A 53 16.06 4.13 7.17
C LYS A 53 14.99 5.06 7.73
N ARG A 54 14.06 4.60 8.56
CA ARG A 54 13.00 5.39 9.21
C ARG A 54 12.18 6.27 8.25
N TYR A 55 11.74 5.70 7.13
CA TYR A 55 10.73 6.33 6.27
C TYR A 55 9.36 6.18 6.91
N LYS A 56 8.61 7.28 6.99
CA LYS A 56 7.30 7.32 7.62
C LYS A 56 6.23 6.63 6.78
N TYR A 57 6.32 6.72 5.45
CA TYR A 57 5.28 6.23 4.56
C TYR A 57 5.84 5.32 3.46
N VAL A 58 5.21 4.16 3.27
CA VAL A 58 5.46 3.22 2.18
C VAL A 58 4.12 2.65 1.72
N TRP A 59 3.75 2.85 0.46
CA TRP A 59 2.45 2.41 -0.05
C TRP A 59 2.50 2.04 -1.53
N VAL A 60 1.42 1.43 -2.00
CA VAL A 60 1.20 1.11 -3.41
C VAL A 60 0.07 1.96 -3.94
N ASN A 61 0.26 2.54 -5.12
CA ASN A 61 -0.77 3.28 -5.84
C ASN A 61 -0.62 3.05 -7.34
N ASN A 62 -1.67 2.59 -8.01
CA ASN A 62 -1.65 2.25 -9.43
C ASN A 62 -0.54 1.23 -9.76
N ALA A 63 -0.41 0.20 -8.92
CA ALA A 63 0.70 -0.74 -8.90
C ALA A 63 2.10 -0.14 -8.64
N GLU A 64 2.28 1.18 -8.57
CA GLU A 64 3.57 1.82 -8.29
C GLU A 64 3.90 1.77 -6.80
N ILE A 65 5.17 1.52 -6.47
CA ILE A 65 5.65 1.54 -5.09
C ILE A 65 6.15 2.95 -4.79
N LEU A 66 5.57 3.58 -3.78
CA LEU A 66 5.85 4.95 -3.40
C LEU A 66 6.32 4.97 -1.94
N VAL A 67 7.28 5.84 -1.66
CA VAL A 67 7.83 6.06 -0.33
C VAL A 67 7.94 7.55 -0.05
N LYS A 68 7.78 7.94 1.21
CA LYS A 68 7.97 9.33 1.65
C LYS A 68 8.60 9.33 3.04
N LYS A 69 9.66 10.12 3.18
CA LYS A 69 10.55 10.07 4.34
C LYS A 69 9.86 10.61 5.59
N ASP A 70 9.28 11.79 5.52
CA ASP A 70 8.49 12.41 6.58
C ASP A 70 7.38 13.29 5.99
N ASP A 71 6.62 13.98 6.83
CA ASP A 71 5.70 15.03 6.40
C ASP A 71 6.46 16.16 5.69
N GLY A 72 5.85 16.76 4.67
CA GLY A 72 6.50 17.78 3.83
C GLY A 72 7.52 17.25 2.82
N GLU A 73 8.11 16.07 3.02
CA GLU A 73 9.11 15.52 2.11
C GLU A 73 8.53 15.06 0.77
N LYS A 74 9.40 15.02 -0.26
CA LYS A 74 9.00 14.55 -1.59
C LYS A 74 8.64 13.06 -1.57
N THR A 75 7.65 12.70 -2.38
CA THR A 75 7.32 11.29 -2.62
C THR A 75 8.29 10.74 -3.66
N LEU A 76 8.95 9.64 -3.35
CA LEU A 76 9.85 8.91 -4.24
C LEU A 76 9.16 7.66 -4.76
N ARG A 77 9.45 7.30 -6.02
CA ARG A 77 8.94 6.10 -6.66
C ARG A 77 10.03 5.06 -6.80
N ILE A 78 9.74 3.82 -6.39
CA ILE A 78 10.64 2.68 -6.49
C ILE A 78 10.24 1.84 -7.70
N LYS A 79 11.17 1.72 -8.65
CA LYS A 79 11.00 0.91 -9.86
C LYS A 79 11.89 -0.32 -9.86
N SER A 80 12.99 -0.31 -9.10
CA SER A 80 14.00 -1.37 -9.04
C SER A 80 14.74 -1.43 -7.71
N ASP A 81 15.50 -2.51 -7.48
CA ASP A 81 16.41 -2.61 -6.33
C ASP A 81 17.46 -1.48 -6.29
N LYS A 82 17.86 -0.93 -7.46
CA LYS A 82 18.78 0.22 -7.51
C LYS A 82 18.20 1.47 -6.85
N ASP A 83 16.87 1.65 -6.92
CA ASP A 83 16.22 2.78 -6.27
C ASP A 83 16.20 2.61 -4.75
N ILE A 84 16.08 1.38 -4.26
CA ILE A 84 16.14 1.06 -2.82
C ILE A 84 17.51 1.41 -2.24
N ASN A 85 18.58 1.14 -3.00
CA ASN A 85 19.94 1.47 -2.58
C ASN A 85 20.18 2.99 -2.48
N LYS A 86 19.38 3.80 -3.18
CA LYS A 86 19.44 5.27 -3.17
C LYS A 86 18.51 5.93 -2.15
N LEU A 87 17.66 5.15 -1.46
CA LEU A 87 16.80 5.65 -0.37
C LEU A 87 17.60 6.07 0.86
#